data_AF-A0A5C8IYM5-F1
#
_entry.id   AF-A0A5C8IYM5-F1
#
_cell.length_a   1.000
_cell.length_b   1.000
_cell.length_c   1.000
_cell.angle_alpha   90.00
_cell.angle_beta   90.00
_cell.angle_gamma   90.00
#
_symmetry.space_group_name_H-M   'P 1'
#
loop_
_entity.id
_entity.type
_entity.pdbx_description
1 polymer ?
#
loop_
_entity_poly.entity_id
_entity_poly.type
_entity_poly.pdbx_seq_one_letter_code
_entity_poly.pdbx_strand_id
1 'polypeptide(L)'
;MRKSLIAALSSALAITGAFAQQSGGKQSRARSTASPVGQKIAPMAPSPFKPAGFVAGTPLPSYLSNDPVKVYGWLSDLIREVPGKPDKFSTTDDRNTYVAAVAQKIQSVGPIAMPGSCRNHYKSDEQKYLVTAIAVSVKDYSAVQTINAATHDLRVISLQTVNKRTETYTGQNAYGAETQVSKITSDPYSIAIPKTSIAPIYKSGVLSSELRYSSYGKDFGHISVGFPMPSNEARANDSDIQCMYVVTFAAPTLFEYTDRTSPTRDLPFETIQNFHAMYGSLNQFFVFNKTTGQIYAQAFGEGGAIQDTAKVTPTNSYCAEDVIERVRSTSASEEEVARFCGRR
;
A
#
# COMPACT_ATOMS: atom_id res chain seq x y z
N MET A 1 -40.25 -25.52 -31.67
CA MET A 1 -40.30 -24.46 -32.69
C MET A 1 -41.16 -23.30 -32.20
N ARG A 2 -40.56 -22.20 -31.71
CA ARG A 2 -41.19 -20.88 -31.69
C ARG A 2 -40.12 -19.84 -31.98
N LYS A 3 -40.41 -19.03 -33.00
CA LYS A 3 -39.60 -17.98 -33.61
C LYS A 3 -39.85 -16.66 -32.89
N SER A 4 -38.80 -15.82 -32.82
CA SER A 4 -38.83 -14.35 -32.97
C SER A 4 -39.53 -13.53 -31.87
N LEU A 5 -39.26 -12.24 -31.62
CA LEU A 5 -38.55 -11.18 -32.32
C LEU A 5 -38.18 -10.05 -31.32
N ILE A 6 -37.24 -9.22 -31.76
CA ILE A 6 -36.67 -7.98 -31.20
C ILE A 6 -37.70 -6.85 -31.01
N ALA A 7 -37.51 -5.96 -30.02
CA ALA A 7 -37.72 -4.51 -30.17
C ALA A 7 -37.09 -3.70 -29.02
N ALA A 8 -36.20 -2.78 -29.38
CA ALA A 8 -35.74 -1.66 -28.57
C ALA A 8 -36.73 -0.49 -28.69
N LEU A 9 -36.81 0.38 -27.67
CA LEU A 9 -37.38 1.72 -27.83
C LEU A 9 -36.72 2.73 -26.87
N SER A 10 -36.22 3.77 -27.52
CA SER A 10 -35.60 4.99 -27.00
C SER A 10 -36.65 5.98 -26.52
N SER A 11 -36.32 6.88 -25.59
CA SER A 11 -36.95 8.20 -25.47
C SER A 11 -36.00 9.19 -24.79
N ALA A 12 -35.56 10.17 -25.57
CA ALA A 12 -34.90 11.39 -25.12
C ALA A 12 -35.95 12.48 -24.90
N LEU A 13 -35.72 13.38 -23.94
CA LEU A 13 -36.38 14.70 -23.93
C LEU A 13 -35.35 15.77 -23.55
N ALA A 14 -35.12 16.68 -24.49
CA ALA A 14 -34.41 17.94 -24.33
C ALA A 14 -35.43 19.05 -23.99
N ILE A 15 -35.05 19.99 -23.15
CA ILE A 15 -35.75 21.29 -23.03
C ILE A 15 -34.72 22.40 -23.13
N THR A 16 -34.81 23.13 -24.24
CA THR A 16 -34.16 24.41 -24.52
C THR A 16 -34.93 25.57 -23.88
N GLY A 17 -34.22 26.58 -23.40
CA GLY A 17 -34.79 27.88 -23.04
C GLY A 17 -33.76 28.99 -23.27
N ALA A 18 -33.92 29.71 -24.39
CA ALA A 18 -33.21 30.94 -24.71
C ALA A 18 -34.24 32.08 -24.79
N PHE A 19 -33.96 33.23 -24.17
CA PHE A 19 -34.65 34.48 -24.46
C PHE A 19 -33.66 35.67 -24.48
N ALA A 20 -33.52 36.19 -25.69
CA ALA A 20 -33.60 37.59 -26.13
C ALA A 20 -32.73 38.71 -25.50
N GLN A 21 -32.05 39.39 -26.42
CA GLN A 21 -31.43 40.72 -26.37
C GLN A 21 -32.35 41.83 -25.86
N GLN A 22 -31.74 42.84 -25.21
CA GLN A 22 -32.15 44.23 -25.42
C GLN A 22 -30.91 45.15 -25.40
N SER A 23 -30.84 46.01 -26.42
CA SER A 23 -29.80 47.00 -26.68
C SER A 23 -30.30 48.40 -26.33
N GLY A 24 -29.37 49.31 -25.99
CA GLY A 24 -29.54 50.75 -26.19
C GLY A 24 -29.00 51.65 -25.09
N GLY A 25 -28.09 52.57 -25.45
CA GLY A 25 -27.99 53.88 -24.79
C GLY A 25 -26.60 54.32 -24.34
N LYS A 26 -25.91 55.08 -25.21
CA LYS A 26 -24.68 55.84 -24.93
C LYS A 26 -24.88 56.89 -23.82
N GLN A 27 -23.90 57.04 -22.92
CA GLN A 27 -23.49 58.34 -22.39
C GLN A 27 -21.97 58.39 -22.17
N SER A 28 -21.36 59.37 -22.82
CA SER A 28 -19.97 59.80 -22.69
C SER A 28 -19.79 60.64 -21.44
N ARG A 29 -18.76 60.35 -20.63
CA ARG A 29 -18.03 61.36 -19.87
C ARG A 29 -16.66 60.83 -19.45
N ALA A 30 -15.62 61.46 -19.99
CA ALA A 30 -14.25 61.31 -19.54
C ALA A 30 -14.04 61.96 -18.17
N ARG A 31 -13.40 61.26 -17.23
CA ARG A 31 -12.29 61.84 -16.44
C ARG A 31 -11.49 60.75 -15.72
N SER A 32 -10.18 60.87 -15.90
CA SER A 32 -9.07 60.11 -15.32
C SER A 32 -9.09 60.03 -13.79
N THR A 33 -8.85 58.82 -13.28
CA THR A 33 -7.93 58.57 -12.17
C THR A 33 -7.21 57.24 -12.45
N ALA A 34 -5.90 57.33 -12.68
CA ALA A 34 -5.02 56.18 -12.80
C ALA A 34 -5.06 55.37 -11.50
N SER A 35 -5.69 54.20 -11.55
CA SER A 35 -5.53 53.17 -10.52
C SER A 35 -4.07 52.71 -10.50
N PRO A 36 -3.44 52.56 -9.33
CA PRO A 36 -2.10 52.01 -9.26
C PRO A 36 -2.14 50.61 -9.89
N VAL A 37 -1.15 50.35 -10.75
CA VAL A 37 -0.88 49.03 -11.31
C VAL A 37 -0.61 48.10 -10.14
N GLY A 38 -1.67 47.44 -9.66
CA GLY A 38 -1.56 46.31 -8.77
C GLY A 38 -0.74 45.28 -9.51
N GLN A 39 0.53 45.12 -9.11
CA GLN A 39 1.33 43.99 -9.49
C GLN A 39 0.51 42.75 -9.14
N LYS A 40 -0.07 42.15 -10.17
CA LYS A 40 -0.70 40.84 -10.08
C LYS A 40 0.44 39.90 -9.72
N ILE A 41 0.61 39.66 -8.42
CA ILE A 41 1.58 38.71 -7.89
C ILE A 41 1.28 37.42 -8.64
N ALA A 42 2.18 37.05 -9.56
CA ALA A 42 2.07 35.78 -10.25
C ALA A 42 1.97 34.73 -9.15
N PRO A 43 0.97 33.82 -9.20
CA PRO A 43 0.84 32.79 -8.18
C PRO A 43 2.20 32.10 -8.07
N MET A 44 2.81 32.19 -6.89
CA MET A 44 4.05 31.48 -6.59
C MET A 44 3.83 30.04 -7.02
N ALA A 45 4.69 29.53 -7.90
CA ALA A 45 4.62 28.15 -8.31
C ALA A 45 4.59 27.29 -7.04
N PRO A 46 3.67 26.31 -6.94
CA PRO A 46 3.57 25.47 -5.76
C PRO A 46 4.94 24.87 -5.47
N SER A 47 5.38 24.98 -4.21
CA SER A 47 6.66 24.41 -3.79
C SER A 47 6.72 22.93 -4.20
N PRO A 48 7.87 22.46 -4.70
CA PRO A 48 8.01 21.07 -5.11
C PRO A 48 7.72 20.16 -3.91
N PHE A 49 6.97 19.09 -4.17
CA PHE A 49 6.62 18.12 -3.13
C PHE A 49 7.90 17.53 -2.53
N LYS A 50 7.94 17.42 -1.20
CA LYS A 50 8.98 16.71 -0.44
C LYS A 50 8.28 15.92 0.67
N PRO A 51 8.52 14.61 0.80
CA PRO A 51 7.91 13.83 1.86
C PRO A 51 8.42 14.25 3.23
N ALA A 52 7.56 14.15 4.24
CA ALA A 52 7.97 14.28 5.62
C ALA A 52 8.78 13.03 6.03
N GLY A 53 10.00 13.24 6.54
CA GLY A 53 10.81 12.19 7.11
C GLY A 53 10.18 11.63 8.37
N PHE A 54 10.30 10.32 8.59
CA PHE A 54 9.75 9.68 9.78
C PHE A 54 10.55 10.07 11.03
N VAL A 55 9.85 10.60 12.02
CA VAL A 55 10.36 10.91 13.35
C VAL A 55 9.50 10.18 14.37
N ALA A 56 10.16 9.44 15.27
CA ALA A 56 9.49 8.70 16.33
C ALA A 56 8.71 9.65 17.26
N GLY A 57 7.50 9.27 17.64
CA GLY A 57 6.60 10.07 18.49
C GLY A 57 5.73 11.08 17.75
N THR A 58 6.00 11.36 16.47
CA THR A 58 5.09 12.18 15.64
C THR A 58 3.80 11.41 15.34
N PRO A 59 2.61 12.02 15.47
CA PRO A 59 1.34 11.35 15.16
C PRO A 59 1.27 10.81 13.74
N LEU A 60 0.92 9.53 13.57
CA LEU A 60 0.87 8.89 12.24
C LEU A 60 0.01 9.61 11.19
N PRO A 61 -1.12 10.28 11.53
CA PRO A 61 -1.89 11.06 10.55
C PRO A 61 -1.08 12.15 9.84
N SER A 62 0.02 12.66 10.43
CA SER A 62 0.86 13.67 9.77
C SER A 62 1.56 13.17 8.52
N TYR A 63 1.68 11.84 8.35
CA TYR A 63 2.31 11.21 7.19
C TYR A 63 1.31 10.82 6.10
N LEU A 64 0.01 11.07 6.28
CA LEU A 64 -0.99 10.81 5.24
C LEU A 64 -0.74 11.65 3.96
N SER A 65 -0.02 12.76 4.06
CA SER A 65 0.41 13.56 2.91
C SER A 65 1.54 12.91 2.10
N ASN A 66 2.24 11.91 2.64
CA ASN A 66 3.28 11.14 1.93
C ASN A 66 2.62 10.13 0.97
N ASP A 67 1.83 10.65 0.04
CA ASP A 67 1.15 9.86 -0.99
C ASP A 67 2.19 9.04 -1.80
N PRO A 68 2.03 7.70 -1.90
CA PRO A 68 2.99 6.82 -2.58
C PRO A 68 3.35 7.23 -4.01
N VAL A 69 2.40 7.79 -4.78
CA VAL A 69 2.66 8.27 -6.14
C VAL A 69 3.57 9.49 -6.12
N LYS A 70 3.30 10.45 -5.23
CA LYS A 70 4.13 11.64 -5.07
C LYS A 70 5.52 11.31 -4.55
N VAL A 71 5.63 10.36 -3.61
CA VAL A 71 6.92 9.89 -3.09
C VAL A 71 7.76 9.23 -4.19
N TYR A 72 7.15 8.36 -5.00
CA TYR A 72 7.82 7.75 -6.15
C TYR A 72 8.32 8.81 -7.15
N GLY A 73 7.46 9.78 -7.49
CA GLY A 73 7.83 10.90 -8.37
C GLY A 73 8.99 11.73 -7.83
N TRP A 74 8.95 12.06 -6.54
CA TRP A 74 10.02 12.79 -5.86
C TRP A 74 11.35 12.01 -5.82
N LEU A 75 11.31 10.70 -5.54
CA LEU A 75 12.51 9.85 -5.62
C LEU A 75 13.07 9.80 -7.06
N SER A 76 12.20 9.75 -8.07
CA SER A 76 12.61 9.74 -9.47
C SER A 76 13.32 11.04 -9.85
N ASP A 77 12.81 12.19 -9.40
CA ASP A 77 13.44 13.48 -9.61
C ASP A 77 14.79 13.56 -8.86
N LEU A 78 14.85 13.08 -7.62
CA LEU A 78 16.09 13.04 -6.82
C LEU A 78 17.20 12.20 -7.48
N ILE A 79 16.83 11.08 -8.12
CA ILE A 79 17.78 10.23 -8.88
C ILE A 79 18.20 10.93 -10.18
N ARG A 80 17.29 11.65 -10.83
CA ARG A 80 17.56 12.39 -12.08
C ARG A 80 18.53 13.55 -11.87
N GLU A 81 18.55 14.14 -10.68
CA GLU A 81 19.51 15.17 -10.28
C GLU A 81 20.95 14.66 -10.14
N VAL A 82 21.16 13.34 -10.02
CA VAL A 82 22.52 12.78 -9.91
C VAL A 82 23.19 12.89 -11.28
N PRO A 83 24.32 13.62 -11.39
CA PRO A 83 25.00 13.82 -12.67
C PRO A 83 25.65 12.52 -13.16
N GLY A 84 25.91 12.44 -14.47
CA GLY A 84 26.64 11.31 -15.05
C GLY A 84 25.81 10.03 -15.22
N LYS A 85 24.51 10.17 -15.52
CA LYS A 85 23.65 9.00 -15.82
C LYS A 85 24.28 8.17 -16.94
N PRO A 86 24.54 6.87 -16.71
CA PRO A 86 25.20 6.03 -17.69
C PRO A 86 24.38 5.89 -18.96
N ASP A 87 25.08 5.87 -20.08
CA ASP A 87 24.55 5.58 -21.40
C ASP A 87 25.18 4.30 -21.98
N LYS A 88 24.95 4.07 -23.28
CA LYS A 88 25.50 2.90 -23.99
C LYS A 88 27.02 2.95 -24.17
N PHE A 89 27.66 4.10 -23.96
CA PHE A 89 29.10 4.31 -24.12
C PHE A 89 29.85 4.37 -22.78
N SER A 90 29.12 4.52 -21.68
CA SER A 90 29.69 4.50 -20.33
C SER A 90 30.45 3.21 -20.06
N THR A 91 31.55 3.32 -19.32
CA THR A 91 32.34 2.19 -18.84
C THR A 91 31.66 1.51 -17.63
N THR A 92 32.21 0.39 -17.18
CA THR A 92 31.79 -0.23 -15.91
C THR A 92 32.06 0.70 -14.73
N ASP A 93 33.17 1.45 -14.75
CA ASP A 93 33.54 2.36 -13.66
C ASP A 93 32.62 3.59 -13.60
N ASP A 94 32.21 4.12 -14.75
CA ASP A 94 31.19 5.21 -14.82
C ASP A 94 29.86 4.74 -14.22
N ARG A 95 29.43 3.52 -14.56
CA ARG A 95 28.21 2.91 -14.00
C ARG A 95 28.31 2.74 -12.49
N ASN A 96 29.43 2.21 -12.00
CA ASN A 96 29.66 2.03 -10.56
C ASN A 96 29.69 3.36 -9.81
N THR A 97 30.34 4.38 -10.38
CA THR A 97 30.41 5.73 -9.81
C THR A 97 29.02 6.36 -9.71
N TYR A 98 28.21 6.25 -10.77
CA TYR A 98 26.83 6.72 -10.75
C TYR A 98 25.98 5.99 -9.72
N VAL A 99 26.06 4.65 -9.66
CA VAL A 99 25.31 3.84 -8.68
C VAL A 99 25.69 4.23 -7.25
N ALA A 100 26.97 4.44 -6.97
CA ALA A 100 27.44 4.89 -5.66
C ALA A 100 26.92 6.31 -5.32
N ALA A 101 26.93 7.23 -6.29
CA ALA A 101 26.40 8.58 -6.10
C ALA A 101 24.88 8.58 -5.84
N VAL A 102 24.12 7.75 -6.57
CA VAL A 102 22.69 7.54 -6.30
C VAL A 102 22.50 6.95 -4.89
N ALA A 103 23.26 5.91 -4.52
CA ALA A 103 23.16 5.30 -3.20
C ALA A 103 23.42 6.32 -2.07
N GLN A 104 24.44 7.17 -2.21
CA GLN A 104 24.76 8.21 -1.24
C GLN A 104 23.63 9.26 -1.14
N LYS A 105 23.11 9.72 -2.29
CA LYS A 105 22.00 10.67 -2.32
C LYS A 105 20.74 10.09 -1.65
N ILE A 106 20.44 8.82 -1.90
CA ILE A 106 19.27 8.12 -1.34
C ILE A 106 19.43 7.84 0.16
N GLN A 107 20.63 7.48 0.60
CA GLN A 107 20.90 7.26 2.03
C GLN A 107 20.62 8.51 2.88
N SER A 108 20.78 9.71 2.30
CA SER A 108 20.48 10.98 2.98
C SER A 108 18.98 11.26 3.21
N VAL A 109 18.09 10.50 2.57
CA VAL A 109 16.63 10.66 2.71
C VAL A 109 16.15 10.20 4.09
N GLY A 110 16.77 9.16 4.64
CA GLY A 110 16.31 8.49 5.86
C GLY A 110 14.98 7.73 5.68
N PRO A 111 14.36 7.27 6.77
CA PRO A 111 13.12 6.53 6.71
C PRO A 111 11.92 7.42 6.37
N ILE A 112 11.04 6.96 5.48
CA ILE A 112 9.79 7.65 5.11
C ILE A 112 8.60 6.77 5.52
N ALA A 113 7.62 7.36 6.20
CA ALA A 113 6.34 6.72 6.48
C ALA A 113 5.35 6.99 5.34
N MET A 114 4.73 5.94 4.81
CA MET A 114 3.74 6.03 3.73
C MET A 114 2.48 5.24 4.06
N PRO A 115 1.27 5.81 3.83
CA PRO A 115 0.06 5.02 3.92
C PRO A 115 0.07 3.97 2.83
N GLY A 116 -0.44 2.79 3.14
CA GLY A 116 -0.59 1.75 2.13
C GLY A 116 -1.77 0.84 2.36
N SER A 117 -2.09 0.06 1.34
CA SER A 117 -3.21 -0.87 1.37
C SER A 117 -2.95 -2.02 2.35
N CYS A 118 -3.98 -2.41 3.09
CA CYS A 118 -4.02 -3.61 3.89
C CYS A 118 -5.46 -4.11 3.98
N ARG A 119 -5.65 -5.37 4.35
CA ARG A 119 -6.98 -5.97 4.53
C ARG A 119 -7.26 -6.04 6.01
N ASN A 120 -8.37 -5.48 6.46
CA ASN A 120 -8.90 -5.68 7.80
C ASN A 120 -10.06 -6.67 7.74
N HIS A 121 -10.15 -7.54 8.74
CA HIS A 121 -11.26 -8.45 8.93
C HIS A 121 -11.61 -8.51 10.42
N TYR A 122 -12.83 -8.12 10.75
CA TYR A 122 -13.33 -8.21 12.12
C TYR A 122 -13.87 -9.61 12.41
N LYS A 123 -13.35 -10.25 13.46
CA LYS A 123 -13.83 -11.52 13.98
C LYS A 123 -14.79 -11.25 15.13
N SER A 124 -16.10 -11.35 14.86
CA SER A 124 -17.16 -11.03 15.83
C SER A 124 -17.06 -11.83 17.12
N ASP A 125 -16.81 -13.14 16.99
CA ASP A 125 -16.86 -14.08 18.11
C ASP A 125 -15.66 -13.89 19.05
N GLU A 126 -14.52 -13.45 18.48
CA GLU A 126 -13.28 -13.17 19.21
C GLU A 126 -13.14 -11.69 19.60
N GLN A 127 -14.08 -10.83 19.18
CA GLN A 127 -14.06 -9.37 19.35
C GLN A 127 -12.71 -8.72 19.04
N LYS A 128 -12.16 -9.05 17.85
CA LYS A 128 -10.86 -8.55 17.43
C LYS A 128 -10.77 -8.31 15.94
N TYR A 129 -9.94 -7.36 15.54
CA TYR A 129 -9.53 -7.20 14.16
C TYR A 129 -8.33 -8.08 13.84
N LEU A 130 -8.30 -8.60 12.63
CA LEU A 130 -7.12 -9.13 11.96
C LEU A 130 -6.80 -8.23 10.78
N VAL A 131 -5.62 -7.61 10.80
CA VAL A 131 -5.15 -6.74 9.72
C VAL A 131 -3.95 -7.37 9.05
N THR A 132 -4.05 -7.57 7.73
CA THR A 132 -3.05 -8.24 6.91
C THR A 132 -2.56 -7.34 5.79
N ALA A 133 -1.25 -7.13 5.75
CA ALA A 133 -0.54 -6.66 4.57
C ALA A 133 0.03 -7.86 3.80
N ILE A 134 -0.13 -7.86 2.47
CA ILE A 134 0.30 -8.96 1.61
C ILE A 134 1.56 -8.52 0.86
N ALA A 135 2.64 -9.26 1.09
CA ALA A 135 3.88 -9.17 0.36
C ALA A 135 3.90 -10.30 -0.69
N VAL A 136 3.82 -9.93 -1.97
CA VAL A 136 3.78 -10.89 -3.09
C VAL A 136 5.16 -11.02 -3.72
N SER A 137 5.58 -12.23 -4.08
CA SER A 137 6.79 -12.38 -4.89
C SER A 137 6.58 -11.84 -6.31
N VAL A 138 7.62 -11.23 -6.88
CA VAL A 138 7.60 -10.83 -8.30
C VAL A 138 7.50 -12.09 -9.14
N LYS A 139 6.49 -12.18 -10.02
CA LYS A 139 6.21 -13.43 -10.76
C LYS A 139 7.23 -13.67 -11.87
N ASP A 140 7.57 -12.61 -12.58
CA ASP A 140 8.55 -12.66 -13.66
C ASP A 140 9.76 -11.79 -13.30
N TYR A 141 10.77 -12.42 -12.71
CA TYR A 141 12.02 -11.74 -12.38
C TYR A 141 12.76 -11.23 -13.62
N SER A 142 12.51 -11.80 -14.82
CA SER A 142 13.13 -11.35 -16.07
C SER A 142 12.58 -10.01 -16.56
N ALA A 143 11.36 -9.66 -16.14
CA ALA A 143 10.76 -8.35 -16.40
C ALA A 143 11.42 -7.22 -15.59
N VAL A 144 12.20 -7.54 -14.54
CA VAL A 144 12.92 -6.58 -13.72
C VAL A 144 14.35 -6.45 -14.21
N GLN A 145 14.63 -5.42 -15.00
CA GLN A 145 15.95 -5.24 -15.64
C GLN A 145 16.96 -4.50 -14.78
N THR A 146 16.51 -3.75 -13.76
CA THR A 146 17.34 -2.81 -13.00
C THR A 146 17.93 -3.41 -11.71
N ILE A 147 17.38 -4.53 -11.22
CA ILE A 147 17.90 -5.30 -10.08
C ILE A 147 17.79 -6.77 -10.40
N ASN A 148 18.76 -7.58 -9.96
CA ASN A 148 18.64 -9.03 -10.04
C ASN A 148 17.60 -9.50 -9.00
N ALA A 149 16.33 -9.46 -9.40
CA ALA A 149 15.23 -9.74 -8.50
C ALA A 149 15.20 -11.21 -8.05
N ALA A 150 15.75 -12.12 -8.85
CA ALA A 150 15.89 -13.54 -8.52
C ALA A 150 16.91 -13.78 -7.39
N THR A 151 18.05 -13.08 -7.38
CA THR A 151 19.06 -13.25 -6.32
C THR A 151 18.61 -12.66 -4.98
N HIS A 152 17.72 -11.68 -4.98
CA HIS A 152 17.24 -11.02 -3.77
C HIS A 152 15.90 -11.56 -3.24
N ASP A 153 15.28 -12.53 -3.95
CA ASP A 153 13.95 -13.07 -3.67
C ASP A 153 12.95 -11.97 -3.28
N LEU A 154 12.82 -10.97 -4.15
CA LEU A 154 12.09 -9.75 -3.85
C LEU A 154 10.62 -10.04 -3.58
N ARG A 155 10.09 -9.32 -2.58
CA ARG A 155 8.68 -9.30 -2.24
C ARG A 155 8.18 -7.87 -2.36
N VAL A 156 6.96 -7.71 -2.85
CA VAL A 156 6.37 -6.41 -3.14
C VAL A 156 5.11 -6.24 -2.32
N ILE A 157 5.02 -5.13 -1.59
CA ILE A 157 3.82 -4.71 -0.88
C ILE A 157 3.21 -3.55 -1.63
N SER A 158 1.98 -3.71 -2.11
CA SER A 158 1.24 -2.65 -2.79
C SER A 158 0.79 -1.59 -1.78
N LEU A 159 1.20 -0.34 -1.99
CA LEU A 159 0.77 0.78 -1.16
C LEU A 159 -0.51 1.39 -1.73
N GLN A 160 -0.52 1.68 -3.03
CA GLN A 160 -1.63 2.31 -3.73
C GLN A 160 -1.73 1.75 -5.15
N THR A 161 -2.92 1.76 -5.72
CA THR A 161 -3.12 1.39 -7.13
C THR A 161 -3.92 2.48 -7.80
N VAL A 162 -3.38 3.01 -8.90
CA VAL A 162 -4.00 4.09 -9.68
C VAL A 162 -4.29 3.62 -11.10
N ASN A 163 -4.97 4.49 -11.88
CA ASN A 163 -5.29 4.25 -13.29
C ASN A 163 -5.96 2.89 -13.57
N LYS A 164 -6.76 2.40 -12.63
CA LYS A 164 -7.47 1.13 -12.78
C LYS A 164 -8.53 1.25 -13.88
N ARG A 165 -8.36 0.49 -14.95
CA ARG A 165 -9.29 0.38 -16.07
C ARG A 165 -9.80 -1.05 -16.16
N THR A 166 -11.10 -1.19 -16.36
CA THR A 166 -11.75 -2.47 -16.59
C THR A 166 -12.36 -2.43 -17.98
N GLU A 167 -11.99 -3.41 -18.79
CA GLU A 167 -12.45 -3.59 -20.17
C GLU A 167 -12.96 -5.02 -20.32
N THR A 168 -13.77 -5.26 -21.34
CA THR A 168 -14.23 -6.61 -21.70
C THR A 168 -14.00 -6.83 -23.18
N TYR A 169 -13.47 -7.99 -23.55
CA TYR A 169 -13.28 -8.38 -24.94
C TYR A 169 -13.66 -9.85 -25.15
N THR A 170 -14.05 -10.22 -26.36
CA THR A 170 -14.27 -11.62 -26.71
C THR A 170 -12.92 -12.25 -27.06
N GLY A 171 -12.48 -13.21 -26.25
CA GLY A 171 -11.31 -14.04 -26.53
C GLY A 171 -11.72 -15.33 -27.24
N GLN A 172 -10.89 -15.81 -28.16
CA GLN A 172 -11.08 -17.07 -28.85
C GLN A 172 -9.88 -17.99 -28.58
N ASN A 173 -10.14 -19.27 -28.27
CA ASN A 173 -9.06 -20.25 -28.12
C ASN A 173 -8.70 -20.91 -29.46
N ALA A 174 -7.65 -21.74 -29.48
CA ALA A 174 -7.18 -22.44 -30.68
C ALA A 174 -8.21 -23.39 -31.33
N TYR A 175 -9.27 -23.78 -30.59
CA TYR A 175 -10.36 -24.64 -31.08
C TYR A 175 -11.59 -23.83 -31.53
N GLY A 176 -11.47 -22.50 -31.59
CA GLY A 176 -12.54 -21.62 -32.05
C GLY A 176 -13.61 -21.29 -30.99
N ALA A 177 -13.47 -21.78 -29.75
CA ALA A 177 -14.41 -21.46 -28.68
C ALA A 177 -14.21 -20.02 -28.18
N GLU A 178 -15.30 -19.27 -28.12
CA GLU A 178 -15.32 -17.88 -27.68
C GLU A 178 -15.74 -17.75 -26.22
N THR A 179 -15.12 -16.80 -25.51
CA THR A 179 -15.50 -16.43 -24.16
C THR A 179 -15.34 -14.93 -23.94
N GLN A 180 -16.18 -14.33 -23.11
CA GLN A 180 -15.98 -12.95 -22.69
C GLN A 180 -14.88 -12.92 -21.63
N VAL A 181 -13.81 -12.20 -21.93
CA VAL A 181 -12.69 -11.97 -21.02
C VAL A 181 -12.82 -10.61 -20.37
N SER A 182 -12.77 -10.56 -19.04
CA SER A 182 -12.66 -9.30 -18.29
C SER A 182 -11.18 -8.94 -18.13
N LYS A 183 -10.78 -7.78 -18.65
CA LYS A 183 -9.41 -7.27 -18.58
C LYS A 183 -9.32 -6.14 -17.58
N ILE A 184 -8.39 -6.25 -16.63
CA ILE A 184 -8.06 -5.17 -15.70
C ILE A 184 -6.64 -4.70 -15.99
N THR A 185 -6.48 -3.40 -16.24
CA THR A 185 -5.17 -2.74 -16.32
C THR A 185 -5.03 -1.76 -15.17
N SER A 186 -3.88 -1.73 -14.50
CA SER A 186 -3.66 -0.83 -13.35
C SER A 186 -2.18 -0.53 -13.13
N ASP A 187 -1.90 0.54 -12.40
CA ASP A 187 -0.54 0.95 -12.06
C ASP A 187 -0.34 0.91 -10.53
N PRO A 188 0.17 -0.20 -9.97
CA PRO A 188 0.45 -0.29 -8.54
C PRO A 188 1.74 0.44 -8.17
N TYR A 189 1.67 1.27 -7.14
CA TYR A 189 2.81 1.88 -6.45
C TYR A 189 3.12 1.07 -5.21
N SER A 190 4.36 0.62 -5.10
CA SER A 190 4.70 -0.46 -4.18
C SER A 190 6.08 -0.29 -3.56
N ILE A 191 6.28 -0.98 -2.45
CA ILE A 191 7.61 -1.13 -1.84
C ILE A 191 8.11 -2.54 -2.13
N ALA A 192 9.32 -2.62 -2.68
CA ALA A 192 10.02 -3.86 -2.94
C ALA A 192 11.07 -4.07 -1.86
N ILE A 193 10.95 -5.20 -1.18
CA ILE A 193 11.77 -5.53 -0.03
C ILE A 193 12.35 -6.94 -0.21
N PRO A 194 13.62 -7.18 0.15
CA PRO A 194 14.16 -8.53 0.22
C PRO A 194 13.39 -9.37 1.22
N LYS A 195 13.20 -10.66 0.94
CA LYS A 195 12.50 -11.59 1.85
C LYS A 195 13.11 -11.61 3.25
N THR A 196 14.45 -11.50 3.36
CA THR A 196 15.18 -11.46 4.63
C THR A 196 14.76 -10.28 5.51
N SER A 197 14.45 -9.13 4.91
CA SER A 197 14.06 -7.92 5.64
C SER A 197 12.64 -7.99 6.24
N ILE A 198 11.81 -8.95 5.82
CA ILE A 198 10.45 -9.13 6.35
C ILE A 198 10.43 -10.11 7.53
N ALA A 199 11.38 -11.05 7.57
CA ALA A 199 11.44 -12.10 8.59
C ALA A 199 11.39 -11.60 10.05
N PRO A 200 11.98 -10.45 10.41
CA PRO A 200 11.89 -9.92 11.78
C PRO A 200 10.50 -9.36 12.11
N ILE A 201 9.81 -8.76 11.13
CA ILE A 201 8.44 -8.23 11.28
C ILE A 201 7.45 -9.38 11.53
N TYR A 202 7.68 -10.51 10.85
CA TYR A 202 6.94 -11.74 11.08
C TYR A 202 7.09 -12.31 12.49
N LYS A 203 8.24 -12.09 13.14
CA LYS A 203 8.50 -12.55 14.50
C LYS A 203 7.96 -11.59 15.58
N SER A 204 7.81 -10.30 15.28
CA SER A 204 7.29 -9.30 16.21
C SER A 204 5.76 -9.11 16.14
N GLY A 205 5.11 -9.55 15.05
CA GLY A 205 3.65 -9.60 14.95
C GLY A 205 3.03 -10.68 15.85
N VAL A 206 2.04 -10.30 16.67
CA VAL A 206 1.35 -11.15 17.67
C VAL A 206 0.58 -12.35 17.07
N LEU A 207 0.53 -12.52 15.76
CA LEU A 207 -0.12 -13.68 15.12
C LEU A 207 0.75 -14.24 13.99
N SER A 208 1.22 -15.47 14.22
CA SER A 208 1.90 -16.39 13.31
C SER A 208 1.92 -15.97 11.84
N SER A 209 3.10 -15.61 11.33
CA SER A 209 3.35 -15.59 9.90
C SER A 209 3.38 -17.02 9.36
N GLU A 210 2.28 -17.51 8.79
CA GLU A 210 2.37 -18.67 7.91
C GLU A 210 2.81 -18.16 6.53
N LEU A 211 4.04 -18.48 6.13
CA LEU A 211 4.40 -18.53 4.71
C LEU A 211 3.55 -19.64 4.10
N ARG A 212 2.36 -19.30 3.64
CA ARG A 212 1.51 -20.24 2.91
C ARG A 212 2.03 -20.34 1.49
N TYR A 213 2.80 -21.38 1.24
CA TYR A 213 3.11 -21.81 -0.12
C TYR A 213 1.79 -22.19 -0.79
N SER A 214 1.32 -21.37 -1.73
CA SER A 214 0.23 -21.82 -2.60
C SER A 214 0.78 -22.88 -3.55
N SER A 215 -0.03 -23.90 -3.84
CA SER A 215 0.25 -24.93 -4.84
C SER A 215 0.47 -24.39 -6.27
N TYR A 216 0.30 -23.08 -6.48
CA TYR A 216 0.43 -22.39 -7.77
C TYR A 216 1.76 -21.66 -7.96
N GLY A 217 2.81 -22.02 -7.20
CA GLY A 217 4.15 -21.45 -7.36
C GLY A 217 4.28 -19.98 -6.94
N LYS A 218 3.28 -19.42 -6.26
CA LYS A 218 3.32 -18.08 -5.66
C LYS A 218 3.62 -18.22 -4.17
N ASP A 219 4.76 -17.67 -3.74
CA ASP A 219 5.14 -17.52 -2.34
C ASP A 219 4.55 -16.21 -1.81
N PHE A 220 3.53 -16.34 -0.94
CA PHE A 220 2.88 -15.19 -0.31
C PHE A 220 3.42 -15.00 1.10
N GLY A 221 3.94 -13.81 1.37
CA GLY A 221 4.25 -13.37 2.71
C GLY A 221 3.10 -12.56 3.30
N HIS A 222 2.55 -12.97 4.44
CA HIS A 222 1.48 -12.23 5.12
C HIS A 222 2.00 -11.57 6.39
N ILE A 223 2.01 -10.23 6.44
CA ILE A 223 2.25 -9.49 7.69
C ILE A 223 0.89 -9.31 8.33
N SER A 224 0.60 -10.10 9.36
CA SER A 224 -0.69 -10.10 10.04
C SER A 224 -0.53 -9.64 11.49
N VAL A 225 -1.33 -8.66 11.88
CA VAL A 225 -1.43 -8.20 13.27
C VAL A 225 -2.88 -8.24 13.72
N GLY A 226 -3.10 -8.67 14.96
CA GLY A 226 -4.43 -8.69 15.56
C GLY A 226 -4.48 -7.77 16.77
N PHE A 227 -5.61 -7.10 16.96
CA PHE A 227 -5.86 -6.29 18.15
C PHE A 227 -7.32 -6.43 18.59
N PRO A 228 -7.57 -6.50 19.91
CA PRO A 228 -8.92 -6.58 20.45
C PRO A 228 -9.65 -5.26 20.21
N MET A 229 -10.94 -5.33 19.88
CA MET A 229 -11.82 -4.18 19.74
C MET A 229 -13.28 -4.60 19.95
N PRO A 230 -14.01 -4.00 20.91
CA PRO A 230 -15.43 -4.28 21.12
C PRO A 230 -16.29 -3.99 19.86
N SER A 231 -17.37 -4.74 19.69
CA SER A 231 -18.21 -4.67 18.47
C SER A 231 -18.86 -3.31 18.20
N ASN A 232 -19.13 -2.51 19.23
CA ASN A 232 -19.62 -1.13 19.06
C ASN A 232 -18.52 -0.20 18.52
N GLU A 233 -17.31 -0.30 19.06
CA GLU A 233 -16.15 0.46 18.59
C GLU A 233 -15.71 0.04 17.19
N ALA A 234 -15.76 -1.27 16.88
CA ALA A 234 -15.45 -1.79 15.56
C ALA A 234 -16.33 -1.16 14.48
N ARG A 235 -17.65 -1.13 14.69
CA ARG A 235 -18.59 -0.48 13.75
C ARG A 235 -18.33 1.01 13.55
N ALA A 236 -17.86 1.70 14.60
CA ALA A 236 -17.58 3.13 14.54
C ALA A 236 -16.25 3.45 13.84
N ASN A 237 -15.26 2.55 13.92
CA ASN A 237 -13.89 2.80 13.46
C ASN A 237 -13.46 2.00 12.23
N ASP A 238 -14.31 1.10 11.71
CA ASP A 238 -13.95 0.16 10.63
C ASP A 238 -13.33 0.85 9.40
N SER A 239 -13.93 1.96 8.96
CA SER A 239 -13.48 2.75 7.82
C SER A 239 -12.22 3.58 8.08
N ASP A 240 -11.86 3.75 9.34
CA ASP A 240 -10.77 4.62 9.79
C ASP A 240 -9.50 3.83 10.11
N ILE A 241 -9.56 2.50 10.13
CA ILE A 241 -8.39 1.64 10.24
C ILE A 241 -7.54 1.78 8.98
N GLN A 242 -6.29 2.21 9.15
CA GLN A 242 -5.33 2.43 8.07
C GLN A 242 -3.99 1.79 8.44
N CYS A 243 -3.25 1.37 7.41
CA CYS A 243 -1.88 0.89 7.56
C CYS A 243 -0.86 1.94 7.13
N MET A 244 0.24 2.01 7.86
CA MET A 244 1.40 2.86 7.58
C MET A 244 2.65 1.98 7.51
N TYR A 245 3.49 2.23 6.51
CA TYR A 245 4.74 1.52 6.27
C TYR A 245 5.89 2.51 6.40
N VAL A 246 6.82 2.25 7.32
CA VAL A 246 8.04 3.04 7.47
C VAL A 246 9.17 2.33 6.73
N VAL A 247 9.71 2.98 5.70
CA VAL A 247 10.66 2.36 4.77
C VAL A 247 11.92 3.18 4.67
N THR A 248 13.07 2.51 4.75
CA THR A 248 14.37 3.08 4.41
C THR A 248 14.73 2.63 3.00
N PHE A 249 14.93 3.57 2.09
CA PHE A 249 15.25 3.27 0.71
C PHE A 249 16.71 2.85 0.53
N ALA A 250 16.95 1.97 -0.43
CA ALA A 250 18.28 1.48 -0.81
C ALA A 250 18.47 1.59 -2.33
N ALA A 251 19.71 1.50 -2.81
CA ALA A 251 19.97 1.40 -4.25
C ALA A 251 19.85 -0.06 -4.72
N PRO A 252 19.35 -0.33 -5.95
CA PRO A 252 18.74 0.59 -6.91
C PRO A 252 17.31 0.97 -6.48
N THR A 253 17.07 2.26 -6.28
CA THR A 253 15.91 2.73 -5.49
C THR A 253 14.57 2.60 -6.17
N LEU A 254 14.52 2.73 -7.49
CA LEU A 254 13.27 2.62 -8.24
C LEU A 254 13.41 1.58 -9.34
N PHE A 255 12.36 0.82 -9.56
CA PHE A 255 12.25 -0.04 -10.72
C PHE A 255 10.81 -0.24 -11.16
N GLU A 256 10.66 -0.56 -12.44
CA GLU A 256 9.36 -0.76 -13.08
C GLU A 256 9.34 -2.13 -13.73
N TYR A 257 8.18 -2.79 -13.68
CA TYR A 257 7.96 -4.07 -14.36
C TYR A 257 6.48 -4.27 -14.62
N THR A 258 6.16 -5.06 -15.65
CA THR A 258 4.78 -5.39 -15.98
C THR A 258 4.48 -6.85 -15.64
N ASP A 259 3.46 -7.04 -14.82
CA ASP A 259 3.00 -8.34 -14.38
C ASP A 259 1.71 -8.66 -15.15
N ARG A 260 1.74 -9.72 -15.98
CA ARG A 260 0.58 -10.13 -16.80
C ARG A 260 0.05 -11.49 -16.35
N THR A 261 -1.25 -11.56 -16.11
CA THR A 261 -1.99 -12.81 -15.94
C THR A 261 -2.87 -12.99 -17.16
N SER A 262 -2.55 -13.99 -17.98
CA SER A 262 -3.33 -14.33 -19.17
C SER A 262 -4.62 -15.06 -18.80
N PRO A 263 -5.71 -14.86 -19.54
CA PRO A 263 -6.95 -15.57 -19.31
C PRO A 263 -6.79 -17.07 -19.59
N THR A 264 -7.50 -17.89 -18.82
CA THR A 264 -7.66 -19.33 -19.08
C THR A 264 -9.13 -19.65 -19.30
N ARG A 265 -9.43 -20.89 -19.72
CA ARG A 265 -10.82 -21.34 -19.91
C ARG A 265 -11.65 -21.19 -18.63
N ASP A 266 -11.06 -21.57 -17.50
CA ASP A 266 -11.76 -21.61 -16.21
C ASP A 266 -11.68 -20.26 -15.49
N LEU A 267 -10.72 -19.40 -15.90
CA LEU A 267 -10.49 -18.07 -15.36
C LEU A 267 -10.41 -17.06 -16.52
N PRO A 268 -11.57 -16.65 -17.09
CA PRO A 268 -11.63 -15.73 -18.24
C PRO A 268 -11.39 -14.28 -17.79
N PHE A 269 -10.30 -14.05 -17.04
CA PHE A 269 -9.85 -12.73 -16.65
C PHE A 269 -8.41 -12.52 -17.06
N GLU A 270 -8.14 -11.35 -17.62
CA GLU A 270 -6.82 -10.85 -17.88
C GLU A 270 -6.48 -9.77 -16.85
N THR A 271 -5.27 -9.79 -16.31
CA THR A 271 -4.79 -8.71 -15.44
C THR A 271 -3.42 -8.25 -15.91
N ILE A 272 -3.28 -6.95 -16.16
CA ILE A 272 -2.04 -6.29 -16.52
C ILE A 272 -1.74 -5.26 -15.42
N GLN A 273 -0.61 -5.40 -14.75
CA GLN A 273 -0.19 -4.50 -13.69
C GLN A 273 1.17 -3.89 -14.03
N ASN A 274 1.22 -2.57 -14.21
CA ASN A 274 2.48 -1.85 -14.42
C ASN A 274 2.97 -1.36 -13.07
N PHE A 275 3.86 -2.12 -12.44
CA PHE A 275 4.37 -1.82 -11.12
C PHE A 275 5.38 -0.68 -11.18
N HIS A 276 5.24 0.26 -10.25
CA HIS A 276 6.21 1.28 -9.90
C HIS A 276 6.71 0.97 -8.48
N ALA A 277 7.89 0.37 -8.37
CA ALA A 277 8.40 -0.18 -7.13
C ALA A 277 9.53 0.69 -6.55
N MET A 278 9.44 0.95 -5.24
CA MET A 278 10.48 1.60 -4.45
C MET A 278 11.23 0.54 -3.64
N TYR A 279 12.51 0.37 -3.90
CA TYR A 279 13.36 -0.63 -3.25
C TYR A 279 13.89 -0.14 -1.90
N GLY A 280 13.82 -0.99 -0.89
CA GLY A 280 14.35 -0.67 0.44
C GLY A 280 14.13 -1.77 1.48
N SER A 281 14.18 -1.37 2.74
CA SER A 281 13.87 -2.20 3.90
C SER A 281 12.64 -1.67 4.63
N LEU A 282 11.72 -2.56 5.02
CA LEU A 282 10.59 -2.20 5.88
C LEU A 282 11.08 -2.15 7.34
N ASN A 283 11.10 -0.96 7.93
CA ASN A 283 11.54 -0.76 9.30
C ASN A 283 10.42 -0.98 10.31
N GLN A 284 9.22 -0.45 10.01
CA GLN A 284 8.07 -0.51 10.89
C GLN A 284 6.78 -0.63 10.09
N PHE A 285 5.81 -1.33 10.67
CA PHE A 285 4.44 -1.44 10.17
C PHE A 285 3.48 -1.06 11.28
N PHE A 286 2.58 -0.12 11.00
CA PHE A 286 1.58 0.34 11.96
C PHE A 286 0.18 0.10 11.43
N VAL A 287 -0.72 -0.23 12.35
CA VAL A 287 -2.16 -0.15 12.16
C VAL A 287 -2.70 0.88 13.11
N PHE A 288 -3.40 1.88 12.58
CA PHE A 288 -3.84 3.03 13.37
C PHE A 288 -5.18 3.56 12.86
N ASN A 289 -5.82 4.35 13.70
CA ASN A 289 -6.99 5.14 13.33
C ASN A 289 -6.54 6.41 12.60
N LYS A 290 -6.90 6.56 11.34
CA LYS A 290 -6.48 7.72 10.52
C LYS A 290 -7.08 9.05 11.00
N THR A 291 -8.20 9.02 11.72
CA THR A 291 -8.90 10.19 12.23
C THR A 291 -8.35 10.64 13.58
N THR A 292 -8.18 9.70 14.53
CA THR A 292 -7.74 10.03 15.91
C THR A 292 -6.23 9.93 16.10
N GLY A 293 -5.53 9.22 15.21
CA GLY A 293 -4.10 8.94 15.33
C GLY A 293 -3.77 7.82 16.33
N GLN A 294 -4.76 7.19 16.95
CA GLN A 294 -4.55 6.08 17.88
C GLN A 294 -3.91 4.90 17.15
N ILE A 295 -2.78 4.41 17.67
CA ILE A 295 -2.11 3.21 17.18
C ILE A 295 -2.78 1.98 17.82
N TYR A 296 -3.28 1.07 16.98
CA TYR A 296 -3.90 -0.18 17.42
C TYR A 296 -2.89 -1.33 17.49
N ALA A 297 -1.96 -1.38 16.54
CA ALA A 297 -0.90 -2.39 16.50
C ALA A 297 0.34 -1.86 15.79
N GLN A 298 1.50 -2.41 16.14
CA GLN A 298 2.78 -2.13 15.49
C GLN A 298 3.64 -3.38 15.38
N ALA A 299 4.44 -3.48 14.34
CA ALA A 299 5.44 -4.52 14.15
C ALA A 299 6.77 -3.90 13.67
N PHE A 300 7.88 -4.48 14.11
CA PHE A 300 9.23 -3.94 13.91
C PHE A 300 10.09 -4.87 13.06
N GLY A 301 10.83 -4.29 12.11
CA GLY A 301 11.90 -4.94 11.37
C GLY A 301 13.17 -5.12 12.22
N GLU A 302 14.20 -5.74 11.65
CA GLU A 302 15.48 -5.94 12.35
C GLU A 302 16.06 -4.60 12.81
N GLY A 303 16.36 -4.49 14.11
CA GLY A 303 16.91 -3.29 14.75
C GLY A 303 15.89 -2.31 15.35
N GLY A 304 14.58 -2.54 15.19
CA GLY A 304 13.55 -1.81 15.94
C GLY A 304 13.35 -2.43 17.31
N ALA A 305 13.86 -1.78 18.37
CA ALA A 305 13.59 -2.22 19.74
C ALA A 305 12.08 -2.32 19.96
N ILE A 306 11.63 -3.49 20.40
CA ILE A 306 10.24 -3.75 20.80
C ILE A 306 9.97 -2.87 22.02
N GLN A 307 9.37 -1.69 21.82
CA GLN A 307 8.69 -1.02 22.92
C GLN A 307 7.30 -1.63 23.01
N ASP A 308 7.19 -2.57 23.95
CA ASP A 308 5.93 -2.98 24.53
C ASP A 308 5.23 -1.71 25.04
N THR A 309 4.31 -1.15 24.26
CA THR A 309 3.40 -0.11 24.76
C THR A 309 2.35 -0.79 25.63
N ALA A 310 2.82 -1.30 26.76
CA ALA A 310 1.98 -1.72 27.87
C ALA A 310 1.37 -0.46 28.50
N LYS A 311 0.16 -0.13 28.06
CA LYS A 311 -0.93 0.18 29.00
C LYS A 311 -2.09 -0.77 28.72
N VAL A 312 -1.82 -2.05 28.88
CA VAL A 312 -2.87 -3.03 29.16
C VAL A 312 -2.54 -3.57 30.53
N THR A 313 -3.33 -3.16 31.52
CA THR A 313 -3.34 -3.75 32.85
C THR A 313 -3.51 -5.26 32.68
N PRO A 314 -2.61 -6.10 33.22
CA PRO A 314 -2.76 -7.54 33.09
C PRO A 314 -3.84 -7.98 34.08
N THR A 315 -5.06 -8.18 33.59
CA THR A 315 -6.01 -9.05 34.27
C THR A 315 -6.37 -10.18 33.32
N ASN A 316 -5.79 -11.32 33.64
CA ASN A 316 -6.16 -12.69 33.29
C ASN A 316 -5.11 -13.41 32.44
N SER A 317 -4.17 -14.02 33.16
CA SER A 317 -3.51 -15.26 32.76
C SER A 317 -4.57 -16.25 32.28
N TYR A 318 -4.52 -16.63 31.00
CA TYR A 318 -5.28 -17.74 30.45
C TYR A 318 -4.77 -19.06 31.03
N CYS A 319 -5.26 -19.48 32.19
CA CYS A 319 -5.48 -20.91 32.42
C CYS A 319 -6.93 -21.13 32.00
N ALA A 320 -7.16 -21.95 30.96
CA ALA A 320 -8.51 -22.36 30.58
C ALA A 320 -9.23 -22.92 31.83
N GLU A 321 -10.48 -22.53 32.09
CA GLU A 321 -11.23 -22.98 33.28
C GLU A 321 -11.26 -24.51 33.41
N ASP A 322 -11.25 -25.23 32.28
CA ASP A 322 -11.14 -26.69 32.21
C ASP A 322 -9.86 -27.27 32.83
N VAL A 323 -8.74 -26.52 32.84
CA VAL A 323 -7.48 -26.94 33.45
C VAL A 323 -7.52 -26.71 34.97
N ILE A 324 -8.17 -25.64 35.42
CA ILE A 324 -8.33 -25.33 36.84
C ILE A 324 -9.25 -26.37 37.52
N GLU A 325 -10.32 -26.81 36.85
CA GLU A 325 -11.20 -27.87 37.38
C GLU A 325 -10.53 -29.26 37.43
N ARG A 326 -9.70 -29.61 36.44
CA ARG A 326 -8.92 -30.87 36.46
C ARG A 326 -7.85 -30.90 37.54
N VAL A 327 -7.26 -29.75 37.86
CA VAL A 327 -6.23 -29.63 38.89
C VAL A 327 -6.84 -29.62 40.29
N ARG A 328 -7.99 -28.95 40.48
CA ARG A 328 -8.74 -28.99 41.75
C ARG A 328 -9.24 -30.38 42.13
N SER A 329 -9.53 -31.23 41.16
CA SER A 329 -9.96 -32.63 41.39
C SER A 329 -8.81 -33.61 41.67
N THR A 330 -7.54 -33.19 41.57
CA THR A 330 -6.38 -34.07 41.73
C THR A 330 -5.50 -33.77 42.96
N SER A 331 -5.92 -32.86 43.85
CA SER A 331 -5.14 -32.48 45.06
C SER A 331 -3.68 -32.09 44.77
N ALA A 332 -3.42 -31.54 43.58
CA ALA A 332 -2.10 -31.04 43.21
C ALA A 332 -1.77 -29.75 43.97
N SER A 333 -0.50 -29.59 44.34
CA SER A 333 -0.03 -28.41 45.07
C SER A 333 -0.04 -27.15 44.20
N GLU A 334 -0.25 -25.96 44.79
CA GLU A 334 -0.25 -24.68 44.07
C GLU A 334 1.02 -24.46 43.22
N GLU A 335 2.14 -25.04 43.64
CA GLU A 335 3.43 -24.98 42.97
C GLU A 335 3.47 -25.78 41.64
N GLU A 336 2.71 -26.88 41.54
CA GLU A 336 2.57 -27.66 40.31
C GLU A 336 1.66 -26.98 39.28
N VAL A 337 0.64 -26.26 39.74
CA VAL A 337 -0.26 -25.47 38.88
C VAL A 337 0.51 -24.34 38.19
N ALA A 338 1.38 -23.67 38.95
CA ALA A 338 2.24 -22.60 38.44
C ALA A 338 3.24 -23.09 37.37
N ARG A 339 3.78 -24.32 37.50
CA ARG A 339 4.63 -24.92 36.45
C ARG A 339 3.84 -25.22 35.17
N PHE A 340 2.57 -25.60 35.28
CA PHE A 340 1.76 -25.99 34.13
C PHE A 340 1.32 -24.79 33.29
N CYS A 341 0.97 -23.67 33.93
CA CYS A 341 0.60 -22.44 33.21
C CYS A 341 1.82 -21.56 32.83
N GLY A 342 3.05 -21.92 33.25
CA GLY A 342 4.27 -21.11 33.09
C GLY A 342 5.29 -21.57 32.03
N ARG A 343 4.99 -22.55 31.17
CA ARG A 343 5.83 -22.88 30.01
C ARG A 343 5.08 -22.69 28.69
N ARG A 344 5.27 -21.53 28.07
CA ARG A 344 5.63 -21.41 26.66
C ARG A 344 6.34 -20.10 26.41
#